data_AF-A0A3D3NYN7-F1
#
_entry.id   AF-A0A3D3NYN7-F1
#
_cell.length_a   1.000
_cell.length_b   1.000
_cell.length_c   1.000
_cell.angle_alpha   90.00
_cell.angle_beta   90.00
_cell.angle_gamma   90.00
#
_symmetry.space_group_name_H-M   'P 1'
#
loop_
_entity.id
_entity.type
_entity.pdbx_description
1 polymer ?
#
loop_
_entity_poly.entity_id
_entity_poly.type
_entity_poly.pdbx_seq_one_letter_code
_entity_poly.pdbx_strand_id
1 'polypeptide(L)'
;MVNFKQIKTITMKVTLLLCWVSSISMALSVLSSCALPQGGFLKKGGVTAAKGSPLQPGVRYEVRKALQAGVPFRPQEMKRYFFVIETPRPPMMAAANAKAGQMTVRTTAYCHDESDHIVYGRKNALGTDLKFGSVRSAAADWSRYPVGTRFRIAGQPDVVYEVDDYGSALVGTGTIDLYKPTQGMMNQWGVRHVDIEVLQWGSYERSMEIMRDRVRWPHVRRMVSDIESNVMQATMKSLKPQPLAAAL
;
A
#
# COMPACT_ATOMS: atom_id res chain seq x y z
N MET A 1 -73.64 -6.01 -3.63
CA MET A 1 -72.43 -6.46 -2.88
C MET A 1 -71.25 -5.60 -3.29
N VAL A 2 -70.31 -5.29 -2.38
CA VAL A 2 -68.97 -4.67 -2.59
C VAL A 2 -68.96 -3.37 -3.44
N ASN A 3 -68.86 -2.13 -2.94
CA ASN A 3 -68.00 -1.48 -1.92
C ASN A 3 -66.52 -1.27 -2.34
N PHE A 4 -66.16 -0.05 -2.78
CA PHE A 4 -65.07 0.77 -2.17
C PHE A 4 -65.17 2.27 -2.57
N LYS A 5 -64.40 3.17 -1.92
CA LYS A 5 -64.52 4.65 -2.04
C LYS A 5 -63.18 5.37 -2.39
N GLN A 6 -63.25 6.39 -3.26
CA GLN A 6 -62.45 7.66 -3.32
C GLN A 6 -63.14 8.60 -4.36
N ILE A 7 -63.31 9.94 -4.27
CA ILE A 7 -63.11 10.97 -3.22
C ILE A 7 -61.62 11.27 -2.92
N LYS A 8 -60.98 12.39 -3.33
CA LYS A 8 -61.26 13.57 -4.21
C LYS A 8 -59.99 13.82 -5.12
N THR A 9 -59.53 14.95 -5.68
CA THR A 9 -59.77 16.44 -5.76
C THR A 9 -58.92 16.91 -6.99
N ILE A 10 -59.13 17.96 -7.83
CA ILE A 10 -59.67 19.35 -7.72
C ILE A 10 -58.71 20.25 -6.89
N THR A 11 -58.20 21.43 -7.28
CA THR A 11 -58.52 22.52 -8.27
C THR A 11 -57.16 23.07 -8.82
N MET A 12 -56.95 23.45 -10.11
CA MET A 12 -57.27 24.74 -10.79
C MET A 12 -56.73 26.00 -10.04
N LYS A 13 -56.14 27.08 -10.60
CA LYS A 13 -55.88 27.72 -11.95
C LYS A 13 -54.49 28.47 -11.87
N VAL A 14 -53.87 29.27 -12.78
CA VAL A 14 -53.89 29.75 -14.21
C VAL A 14 -52.44 30.32 -14.46
N THR A 15 -51.69 30.22 -15.58
CA THR A 15 -51.79 30.70 -17.00
C THR A 15 -51.46 32.21 -17.24
N LEU A 16 -50.96 32.54 -18.45
CA LEU A 16 -50.45 33.84 -19.00
C LEU A 16 -48.94 34.14 -18.73
N LEU A 17 -48.13 34.76 -19.62
CA LEU A 17 -48.23 35.01 -21.08
C LEU A 17 -46.82 35.30 -21.74
N LEU A 18 -46.81 35.87 -22.96
CA LEU A 18 -45.73 36.29 -23.89
C LEU A 18 -44.62 37.22 -23.30
N CYS A 19 -43.33 37.13 -23.69
CA CYS A 19 -42.61 37.32 -24.99
C CYS A 19 -42.36 38.79 -25.43
N TRP A 20 -41.14 39.07 -25.92
CA TRP A 20 -40.89 39.78 -27.20
C TRP A 20 -39.46 39.49 -27.72
N VAL A 21 -39.21 39.72 -29.02
CA VAL A 21 -38.14 39.09 -29.83
C VAL A 21 -37.79 40.00 -31.03
N SER A 22 -36.58 40.11 -31.60
CA SER A 22 -35.17 39.88 -31.20
C SER A 22 -34.25 40.42 -32.32
N SER A 23 -32.99 40.78 -32.05
CA SER A 23 -32.04 41.24 -33.09
C SER A 23 -30.58 40.76 -32.89
N ILE A 24 -29.81 40.79 -33.98
CA ILE A 24 -28.55 40.05 -34.19
C ILE A 24 -27.41 40.99 -34.57
N SER A 25 -26.18 40.75 -34.08
CA SER A 25 -24.95 40.90 -34.90
C SER A 25 -23.68 40.34 -34.26
N MET A 26 -23.00 39.49 -35.05
CA MET A 26 -21.56 39.46 -35.36
C MET A 26 -20.51 39.34 -34.23
N ALA A 27 -19.56 38.42 -34.44
CA ALA A 27 -18.43 38.18 -33.55
C ALA A 27 -17.14 38.88 -34.04
N LEU A 28 -16.22 39.16 -33.11
CA LEU A 28 -14.77 39.14 -33.37
C LEU A 28 -13.99 38.91 -32.07
N SER A 29 -12.76 38.41 -32.19
CA SER A 29 -11.91 37.96 -31.07
C SER A 29 -10.61 38.75 -30.95
N VAL A 30 -10.24 39.21 -29.74
CA VAL A 30 -8.86 39.57 -29.38
C VAL A 30 -8.56 39.14 -27.93
N LEU A 31 -7.29 38.86 -27.65
CA LEU A 31 -6.73 38.45 -26.35
C LEU A 31 -6.45 39.65 -25.40
N SER A 32 -5.91 39.33 -24.22
CA SER A 32 -5.35 40.24 -23.19
C SER A 32 -6.39 40.84 -22.23
N SER A 33 -6.11 41.06 -20.94
CA SER A 33 -4.82 41.01 -20.22
C SER A 33 -4.93 40.35 -18.84
N CYS A 34 -3.98 39.49 -18.48
CA CYS A 34 -3.74 39.13 -17.07
C CYS A 34 -2.99 40.27 -16.37
N ALA A 35 -3.72 41.17 -15.71
CA ALA A 35 -3.13 42.28 -14.97
C ALA A 35 -2.45 41.80 -13.68
N LEU A 36 -1.12 41.79 -13.65
CA LEU A 36 -0.33 41.64 -12.42
C LEU A 36 -0.28 42.98 -11.67
N PRO A 37 -0.71 43.06 -10.40
CA PRO A 37 -0.50 44.25 -9.58
C PRO A 37 1.00 44.42 -9.25
N GLN A 38 1.55 45.60 -9.51
CA GLN A 38 2.95 45.91 -9.23
C GLN A 38 3.14 46.48 -7.81
N GLY A 39 4.13 45.98 -7.07
CA GLY A 39 4.79 46.67 -5.95
C GLY A 39 4.00 46.78 -4.64
N GLY A 40 4.46 46.11 -3.58
CA GLY A 40 3.76 46.14 -2.28
C GLY A 40 4.51 45.57 -1.07
N PHE A 41 5.63 46.18 -0.71
CA PHE A 41 6.35 46.05 0.58
C PHE A 41 7.00 44.70 0.97
N LEU A 42 8.17 44.84 1.60
CA LEU A 42 8.95 43.75 2.18
C LEU A 42 8.29 43.21 3.47
N LYS A 43 7.98 41.91 3.49
CA LYS A 43 8.00 41.13 4.74
C LYS A 43 9.06 40.04 4.64
N LYS A 44 9.98 40.00 5.61
CA LYS A 44 10.84 38.83 5.85
C LYS A 44 9.99 37.69 6.42
N GLY A 45 9.20 37.04 5.55
CA GLY A 45 8.60 35.74 5.88
C GLY A 45 9.70 34.69 5.97
N GLY A 46 9.87 34.08 7.14
CA GLY A 46 10.70 32.88 7.24
C GLY A 46 10.13 31.78 6.35
N VAL A 47 10.99 30.98 5.70
CA VAL A 47 10.55 29.87 4.85
C VAL A 47 10.03 28.74 5.72
N THR A 48 8.77 28.86 6.15
CA THR A 48 7.99 27.71 6.57
C THR A 48 7.83 26.81 5.35
N ALA A 49 8.53 25.68 5.35
CA ALA A 49 8.42 24.69 4.29
C ALA A 49 6.99 24.14 4.28
N ALA A 50 6.14 24.70 3.41
CA ALA A 50 4.76 24.27 3.24
C ALA A 50 4.77 22.79 2.88
N LYS A 51 4.31 21.95 3.82
CA LYS A 51 4.32 20.50 3.68
C LYS A 51 3.30 20.11 2.61
N GLY A 52 3.78 20.02 1.37
CA GLY A 52 2.96 19.74 0.20
C GLY A 52 2.10 18.48 0.37
N SER A 53 0.95 18.47 -0.28
CA SER A 53 0.01 17.34 -0.25
C SER A 53 0.72 16.02 -0.53
N PRO A 54 0.47 14.95 0.24
CA PRO A 54 1.09 13.65 0.00
C PRO A 54 0.92 13.18 -1.44
N LEU A 55 1.98 12.60 -2.01
CA LEU A 55 1.94 12.06 -3.36
C LEU A 55 0.95 10.89 -3.43
N GLN A 56 0.15 10.85 -4.49
CA GLN A 56 -0.97 9.92 -4.64
C GLN A 56 -0.54 8.68 -5.43
N PRO A 57 -0.91 7.46 -4.99
CA PRO A 57 -0.62 6.26 -5.76
C PRO A 57 -1.27 6.24 -7.15
N GLY A 58 -0.65 5.56 -8.11
CA GLY A 58 -1.08 5.49 -9.50
C GLY A 58 -0.84 6.77 -10.32
N VAL A 59 -0.60 7.91 -9.68
CA VAL A 59 -0.27 9.16 -10.37
C VAL A 59 1.20 9.15 -10.82
N ARG A 60 1.42 9.50 -12.09
CA ARG A 60 2.75 9.67 -12.70
C ARG A 60 3.28 11.05 -12.35
N TYR A 61 4.34 11.09 -11.54
CA TYR A 61 5.00 12.34 -11.17
C TYR A 61 6.20 12.63 -12.08
N GLU A 62 6.32 13.88 -12.51
CA GLU A 62 7.52 14.42 -13.15
C GLU A 62 8.30 15.21 -12.09
N VAL A 63 9.48 14.71 -11.68
CA VAL A 63 10.37 15.48 -10.81
C VAL A 63 11.31 16.35 -11.64
N ARG A 64 11.26 17.65 -11.36
CA ARG A 64 12.15 18.67 -11.93
C ARG A 64 13.14 19.09 -10.85
N LYS A 65 14.43 19.14 -11.18
CA LYS A 65 15.43 19.77 -10.31
C LYS A 65 15.09 21.25 -10.18
N ALA A 66 15.01 21.77 -8.95
CA ALA A 66 14.73 23.19 -8.72
C ALA A 66 15.79 24.05 -9.41
N LEU A 67 15.35 25.00 -10.24
CA LEU A 67 16.23 26.01 -10.82
C LEU A 67 16.62 27.03 -9.74
N GLN A 68 17.84 27.55 -9.82
CA GLN A 68 18.25 28.69 -9.00
C GLN A 68 17.48 29.94 -9.45
N ALA A 69 17.18 30.84 -8.51
CA ALA A 69 16.49 32.09 -8.79
C ALA A 69 17.26 32.92 -9.84
N GLY A 70 16.55 33.44 -10.84
CA GLY A 70 17.13 34.21 -11.94
C GLY A 70 17.55 33.39 -13.17
N VAL A 71 17.60 32.06 -13.10
CA VAL A 71 17.87 31.23 -14.29
C VAL A 71 16.62 31.15 -15.19
N PRO A 72 16.69 31.54 -16.48
CA PRO A 72 15.53 31.45 -17.39
C PRO A 72 15.14 29.99 -17.65
N PHE A 73 13.85 29.69 -17.58
CA PHE A 73 13.32 28.34 -17.73
C PHE A 73 13.44 27.84 -19.18
N ARG A 74 14.32 26.86 -19.42
CA ARG A 74 14.54 26.22 -20.72
C ARG A 74 14.03 24.76 -20.72
N PRO A 75 12.77 24.49 -21.11
CA PRO A 75 12.17 23.16 -20.96
C PRO A 75 12.82 22.06 -21.81
N GLN A 76 13.51 22.43 -22.90
CA GLN A 76 14.17 21.49 -23.81
C GLN A 76 15.48 20.91 -23.23
N GLU A 77 16.15 21.63 -22.33
CA GLU A 77 17.45 21.24 -21.75
C GLU A 77 17.31 20.36 -20.49
N MET A 78 16.08 20.21 -19.96
CA MET A 78 15.85 19.51 -18.70
C MET A 78 15.71 17.99 -18.88
N LYS A 79 16.58 17.22 -18.19
CA LYS A 79 16.40 15.77 -18.03
C LYS A 79 15.13 15.49 -17.21
N ARG A 80 14.12 14.91 -17.87
CA ARG A 80 12.83 14.55 -17.28
C ARG A 80 12.88 13.12 -16.76
N TYR A 81 12.55 12.94 -15.49
CA TYR A 81 12.42 11.62 -14.85
C TYR A 81 10.97 11.43 -14.42
N PHE A 82 10.43 10.25 -14.69
CA PHE A 82 9.09 9.86 -14.31
C PHE A 82 9.14 8.67 -13.36
N PHE A 83 8.34 8.70 -12.32
CA PHE A 83 7.99 7.53 -11.53
C PHE A 83 6.49 7.51 -11.29
N VAL A 84 5.97 6.31 -11.06
CA VAL A 84 4.62 6.07 -10.56
C VAL A 84 4.79 5.54 -9.15
N ILE A 85 4.06 6.10 -8.18
CA ILE A 85 3.98 5.48 -6.86
C ILE A 85 3.00 4.33 -6.97
N GLU A 86 3.48 3.10 -6.83
CA GLU A 86 2.60 1.94 -6.77
C GLU A 86 1.64 2.06 -5.59
N THR A 87 0.39 1.63 -5.79
CA THR A 87 -0.54 1.42 -4.67
C THR A 87 0.06 0.44 -3.68
N PRO A 88 0.08 0.75 -2.37
CA PRO A 88 0.56 -0.20 -1.38
C PRO A 88 -0.25 -1.50 -1.51
N ARG A 89 0.44 -2.61 -1.81
CA ARG A 89 -0.17 -3.94 -1.94
C ARG A 89 -0.69 -4.38 -0.53
N PRO A 90 -1.71 -5.25 -0.38
CA PRO A 90 -2.55 -5.33 0.82
C PRO A 90 -1.94 -5.30 2.24
N PRO A 91 -0.83 -5.99 2.60
CA PRO A 91 -0.25 -5.86 3.95
C PRO A 91 0.30 -4.45 4.20
N MET A 92 0.80 -3.75 3.17
CA MET A 92 1.23 -2.36 3.31
C MET A 92 0.04 -1.42 3.57
N MET A 93 -1.16 -1.71 3.03
CA MET A 93 -2.37 -0.96 3.40
C MET A 93 -2.83 -1.23 4.84
N ALA A 94 -2.66 -2.47 5.33
CA ALA A 94 -2.94 -2.78 6.74
C ALA A 94 -1.92 -2.09 7.66
N ALA A 95 -0.63 -2.16 7.33
CA ALA A 95 0.44 -1.54 8.12
C ALA A 95 0.40 -0.01 8.10
N ALA A 96 0.04 0.62 6.97
CA ALA A 96 -0.07 2.08 6.87
C ALA A 96 -1.24 2.66 7.68
N ASN A 97 -2.25 1.86 8.02
CA ASN A 97 -3.42 2.26 8.80
C ASN A 97 -3.35 1.84 10.28
N ALA A 98 -2.38 1.01 10.67
CA ALA A 98 -2.12 0.74 12.08
C ALA A 98 -1.52 1.98 12.77
N LYS A 99 -1.85 2.20 14.05
CA LYS A 99 -1.03 3.11 14.87
C LYS A 99 0.42 2.59 14.85
N ALA A 100 1.36 3.49 14.57
CA ALA A 100 2.69 3.18 14.04
C ALA A 100 3.33 1.84 14.51
N GLY A 101 3.49 0.92 13.56
CA GLY A 101 4.50 -0.15 13.59
C GLY A 101 4.11 -1.47 14.27
N GLN A 102 3.36 -1.46 15.37
CA GLN A 102 3.18 -2.65 16.22
C GLN A 102 1.96 -3.51 15.89
N MET A 103 2.15 -4.83 15.85
CA MET A 103 1.08 -5.83 15.73
C MET A 103 1.38 -7.10 16.54
N THR A 104 0.37 -7.65 17.22
CA THR A 104 0.49 -8.94 17.93
C THR A 104 0.41 -10.10 16.95
N VAL A 105 1.40 -11.00 16.97
CA VAL A 105 1.53 -12.13 16.03
C VAL A 105 1.79 -13.43 16.79
N ARG A 106 1.18 -14.53 16.33
CA ARG A 106 1.49 -15.88 16.84
C ARG A 106 2.87 -16.28 16.33
N THR A 107 3.76 -16.65 17.23
CA THR A 107 5.08 -17.16 16.89
C THR A 107 5.31 -18.57 17.41
N THR A 108 6.09 -19.30 16.65
CA THR A 108 6.66 -20.61 16.95
C THR A 108 8.19 -20.52 16.84
N ALA A 109 8.89 -21.64 17.05
CA ALA A 109 10.29 -21.76 16.71
C ALA A 109 10.54 -23.12 16.04
N TYR A 110 11.47 -23.14 15.09
CA TYR A 110 11.93 -24.34 14.39
C TYR A 110 13.45 -24.46 14.46
N CYS A 111 13.95 -25.67 14.22
CA CYS A 111 15.38 -25.99 14.19
C CYS A 111 15.71 -26.89 12.99
N HIS A 112 16.86 -26.65 12.35
CA HIS A 112 17.38 -27.49 11.28
C HIS A 112 17.65 -28.96 11.65
N ASP A 113 17.68 -29.27 12.96
CA ASP A 113 17.80 -30.62 13.52
C ASP A 113 16.44 -31.33 13.68
N GLU A 114 15.33 -30.74 13.23
CA GLU A 114 14.01 -31.38 13.20
C GLU A 114 13.88 -32.31 11.99
N SER A 115 13.14 -33.41 12.15
CA SER A 115 13.12 -34.53 11.20
C SER A 115 12.58 -34.19 9.81
N ASP A 116 11.77 -33.14 9.67
CA ASP A 116 11.29 -32.61 8.40
C ASP A 116 12.27 -31.61 7.73
N HIS A 117 13.20 -31.04 8.50
CA HIS A 117 14.23 -30.10 8.03
C HIS A 117 15.57 -30.76 7.67
N ILE A 118 15.88 -31.98 8.15
CA ILE A 118 17.14 -32.70 7.85
C ILE A 118 17.50 -32.70 6.35
N VAL A 119 16.50 -32.83 5.46
CA VAL A 119 16.69 -32.87 4.00
C VAL A 119 17.20 -31.53 3.42
N TYR A 120 16.87 -30.41 4.08
CA TYR A 120 17.30 -29.05 3.71
C TYR A 120 18.53 -28.60 4.51
N GLY A 121 18.76 -29.22 5.67
CA GLY A 121 19.85 -28.90 6.58
C GLY A 121 19.81 -27.42 6.98
N ARG A 122 20.93 -26.72 6.85
CA ARG A 122 21.07 -25.31 7.25
C ARG A 122 20.60 -24.31 6.21
N LYS A 123 19.87 -24.71 5.16
CA LYS A 123 19.43 -23.82 4.07
C LYS A 123 17.98 -23.37 4.23
N ASN A 124 17.74 -22.07 4.07
CA ASN A 124 16.40 -21.48 3.97
C ASN A 124 15.81 -21.63 2.55
N ALA A 125 14.55 -21.24 2.36
CA ALA A 125 13.89 -21.21 1.05
C ALA A 125 14.61 -20.36 -0.03
N LEU A 126 15.52 -19.43 0.34
CA LEU A 126 16.38 -18.72 -0.62
C LEU A 126 17.60 -19.54 -1.09
N GLY A 127 17.88 -20.71 -0.50
CA GLY A 127 19.09 -21.50 -0.73
C GLY A 127 20.34 -20.97 -0.02
N THR A 128 20.16 -20.02 0.89
CA THR A 128 21.21 -19.39 1.71
C THR A 128 21.21 -19.97 3.12
N ASP A 129 22.29 -19.78 3.87
CA ASP A 129 22.40 -20.34 5.22
C ASP A 129 21.51 -19.62 6.25
N LEU A 130 20.87 -20.41 7.11
CA LEU A 130 20.01 -19.94 8.20
C LEU A 130 20.78 -19.07 9.19
N LYS A 131 20.34 -17.82 9.33
CA LYS A 131 21.00 -16.75 10.07
C LYS A 131 20.65 -16.82 11.54
N PHE A 132 21.63 -16.73 12.43
CA PHE A 132 21.38 -16.51 13.85
C PHE A 132 22.43 -15.59 14.50
N GLY A 133 22.10 -14.30 14.57
CA GLY A 133 22.90 -13.28 15.26
C GLY A 133 22.03 -12.08 15.63
N SER A 134 22.48 -10.88 15.28
CA SER A 134 21.68 -9.64 15.26
C SER A 134 20.65 -9.60 14.13
N VAL A 135 20.91 -10.32 13.03
CA VAL A 135 19.89 -10.73 12.05
C VAL A 135 19.60 -12.22 12.23
N ARG A 136 18.32 -12.61 12.17
CA ARG A 136 17.85 -13.99 12.33
C ARG A 136 16.86 -14.40 11.25
N SER A 137 16.97 -15.62 10.76
CA SER A 137 16.02 -16.18 9.79
C SER A 137 14.65 -16.43 10.41
N ALA A 138 13.61 -16.30 9.60
CA ALA A 138 12.23 -16.55 9.99
C ALA A 138 11.44 -17.17 8.83
N ALA A 139 10.68 -18.22 9.13
CA ALA A 139 9.76 -18.81 8.18
C ALA A 139 8.37 -18.17 8.31
N ALA A 140 7.70 -17.90 7.20
CA ALA A 140 6.34 -17.37 7.23
C ALA A 140 5.54 -17.75 5.98
N ASP A 141 4.24 -17.49 6.04
CA ASP A 141 3.39 -17.45 4.84
C ASP A 141 3.75 -16.23 3.99
N TRP A 142 4.39 -16.45 2.84
CA TRP A 142 4.81 -15.39 1.91
C TRP A 142 3.65 -14.64 1.23
N SER A 143 2.41 -15.14 1.31
CA SER A 143 1.23 -14.38 0.90
C SER A 143 0.85 -13.27 1.89
N ARG A 144 1.34 -13.35 3.13
CA ARG A 144 1.07 -12.39 4.22
C ARG A 144 2.30 -11.61 4.66
N TYR A 145 3.43 -12.28 4.76
CA TYR A 145 4.75 -11.70 5.09
C TYR A 145 5.70 -12.03 3.93
N PRO A 146 5.71 -11.23 2.85
CA PRO A 146 6.53 -11.50 1.67
C PRO A 146 8.03 -11.55 1.97
N VAL A 147 8.79 -12.22 1.11
CA VAL A 147 10.22 -12.48 1.32
C VAL A 147 11.03 -11.19 1.41
N GLY A 148 11.94 -11.13 2.38
CA GLY A 148 12.66 -9.92 2.78
C GLY A 148 11.88 -8.99 3.72
N THR A 149 10.73 -9.40 4.27
CA THR A 149 10.07 -8.66 5.36
C THR A 149 10.98 -8.68 6.60
N ARG A 150 11.26 -7.51 7.17
CA ARG A 150 12.14 -7.36 8.35
C ARG A 150 11.35 -6.79 9.52
N PHE A 151 11.47 -7.41 10.68
CA PHE A 151 10.75 -7.02 11.89
C PHE A 151 11.59 -7.19 13.14
N ARG A 152 11.19 -6.54 14.24
CA ARG A 152 11.68 -6.76 15.60
C ARG A 152 10.57 -7.33 16.46
N ILE A 153 10.94 -7.98 17.55
CA ILE A 153 10.01 -8.30 18.64
C ILE A 153 10.21 -7.22 19.70
N ALA A 154 9.14 -6.67 20.28
CA ALA A 154 9.21 -5.51 21.17
C ALA A 154 10.19 -5.69 22.36
N GLY A 155 10.30 -6.91 22.91
CA GLY A 155 11.25 -7.28 23.96
C GLY A 155 12.65 -7.71 23.50
N GLN A 156 13.00 -7.55 22.22
CA GLN A 156 14.30 -7.88 21.62
C GLN A 156 14.72 -6.81 20.58
N PRO A 157 14.95 -5.54 20.98
CA PRO A 157 15.22 -4.45 20.04
C PRO A 157 16.51 -4.64 19.21
N ASP A 158 17.53 -5.30 19.76
CA ASP A 158 18.80 -5.56 19.09
C ASP A 158 18.75 -6.72 18.07
N VAL A 159 17.59 -7.38 17.95
CA VAL A 159 17.38 -8.54 17.08
C VAL A 159 16.40 -8.21 15.97
N VAL A 160 16.91 -8.14 14.74
CA VAL A 160 16.08 -8.07 13.53
C VAL A 160 15.84 -9.49 13.02
N TYR A 161 14.58 -9.86 12.87
CA TYR A 161 14.18 -11.06 12.14
C TYR A 161 13.95 -10.68 10.66
N GLU A 162 14.32 -11.58 9.75
CA GLU A 162 14.16 -11.44 8.31
C GLU A 162 13.40 -12.65 7.79
N VAL A 163 12.29 -12.43 7.07
CA VAL A 163 11.51 -13.50 6.45
C VAL A 163 12.21 -13.95 5.18
N ASP A 164 13.05 -14.97 5.32
CA ASP A 164 13.84 -15.59 4.26
C ASP A 164 13.44 -17.07 3.99
N ASP A 165 12.44 -17.58 4.71
CA ASP A 165 11.99 -18.96 4.63
C ASP A 165 10.45 -19.11 4.62
N TYR A 166 9.95 -20.31 4.31
CA TYR A 166 8.51 -20.66 4.42
C TYR A 166 8.29 -22.14 4.78
N GLY A 167 7.20 -22.42 5.51
CA GLY A 167 6.83 -23.77 5.93
C GLY A 167 5.37 -24.10 5.59
N SER A 168 5.08 -25.36 5.23
CA SER A 168 3.74 -25.81 4.82
C SER A 168 2.68 -25.61 5.92
N ALA A 169 3.06 -25.80 7.19
CA ALA A 169 2.23 -25.62 8.37
C ALA A 169 1.91 -24.14 8.69
N LEU A 170 2.57 -23.18 8.04
CA LEU A 170 2.39 -21.75 8.31
C LEU A 170 1.32 -21.11 7.41
N VAL A 171 1.08 -21.68 6.22
CA VAL A 171 0.22 -21.08 5.18
C VAL A 171 -1.24 -20.96 5.62
N GLY A 172 -1.78 -19.76 5.54
CA GLY A 172 -3.13 -19.40 6.01
C GLY A 172 -3.26 -19.20 7.52
N THR A 173 -2.22 -19.48 8.32
CA THR A 173 -2.32 -19.42 9.80
C THR A 173 -2.02 -18.05 10.40
N GLY A 174 -1.29 -17.20 9.66
CA GLY A 174 -0.77 -15.93 10.19
C GLY A 174 0.39 -16.06 11.19
N THR A 175 0.97 -17.25 11.33
CA THR A 175 2.11 -17.53 12.21
C THR A 175 3.43 -17.10 11.56
N ILE A 176 4.40 -16.66 12.37
CA ILE A 176 5.81 -16.56 11.97
C ILE A 176 6.64 -17.53 12.81
N ASP A 177 7.44 -18.36 12.16
CA ASP A 177 8.32 -19.33 12.81
C ASP A 177 9.74 -18.78 12.93
N LEU A 178 10.33 -18.85 14.11
CA LEU A 178 11.62 -18.19 14.40
C LEU A 178 12.74 -19.22 14.49
N TYR A 179 13.72 -19.14 13.58
CA TYR A 179 14.84 -20.09 13.55
C TYR A 179 15.64 -20.07 14.86
N LYS A 180 15.98 -21.27 15.36
CA LYS A 180 16.88 -21.49 16.50
C LYS A 180 17.99 -22.47 16.10
N PRO A 181 19.24 -22.27 16.55
CA PRO A 181 20.35 -23.17 16.22
C PRO A 181 20.33 -24.52 16.94
N THR A 182 19.44 -24.73 17.91
CA THR A 182 19.30 -25.99 18.66
C THR A 182 17.84 -26.22 19.09
N GLN A 183 17.46 -27.50 19.23
CA GLN A 183 16.17 -27.90 19.79
C GLN A 183 15.94 -27.38 21.23
N GLY A 184 17.00 -27.18 22.02
CA GLY A 184 16.89 -26.57 23.35
C GLY A 184 16.39 -25.13 23.31
N MET A 185 16.94 -24.31 22.40
CA MET A 185 16.51 -22.92 22.19
C MET A 185 15.15 -22.81 21.50
N MET A 186 14.76 -23.84 20.73
CA MET A 186 13.44 -24.02 20.15
C MET A 186 12.39 -24.27 21.23
N ASN A 187 12.62 -25.26 22.10
CA ASN A 187 11.73 -25.61 23.20
C ASN A 187 11.62 -24.48 24.25
N GLN A 188 12.71 -23.74 24.51
CA GLN A 188 12.69 -22.55 25.37
C GLN A 188 11.84 -21.40 24.78
N TRP A 189 11.65 -21.37 23.46
CA TRP A 189 10.75 -20.42 22.80
C TRP A 189 9.30 -20.94 22.76
N GLY A 190 9.07 -22.14 22.23
CA GLY A 190 7.74 -22.76 22.12
C GLY A 190 6.74 -21.90 21.33
N VAL A 191 5.45 -22.09 21.62
CA VAL A 191 4.36 -21.30 21.01
C VAL A 191 4.06 -20.09 21.89
N ARG A 192 4.10 -18.87 21.34
CA ARG A 192 3.73 -17.65 22.05
C ARG A 192 3.23 -16.54 21.13
N HIS A 193 2.32 -15.70 21.63
CA HIS A 193 1.99 -14.44 20.97
C HIS A 193 2.97 -13.36 21.41
N VAL A 194 3.47 -12.56 20.46
CA VAL A 194 4.37 -11.43 20.74
C VAL A 194 4.01 -10.23 19.88
N ASP A 195 4.26 -9.03 20.38
CA ASP A 195 4.15 -7.81 19.60
C ASP A 195 5.42 -7.63 18.75
N ILE A 196 5.22 -7.51 17.44
CA ILE A 196 6.28 -7.23 16.47
C ILE A 196 6.18 -5.81 15.93
N GLU A 197 7.32 -5.19 15.69
CA GLU A 197 7.47 -3.94 14.93
C GLU A 197 7.97 -4.31 13.53
N VAL A 198 7.18 -4.05 12.48
CA VAL A 198 7.62 -4.28 11.09
C VAL A 198 8.45 -3.09 10.61
N LEU A 199 9.77 -3.31 10.47
CA LEU A 199 10.73 -2.30 10.01
C LEU A 199 10.66 -2.07 8.50
N GLN A 200 10.42 -3.14 7.74
CA GLN A 200 10.40 -3.13 6.28
C GLN A 200 9.53 -4.27 5.77
N TRP A 201 8.65 -4.01 4.81
CA TRP A 201 7.92 -5.07 4.10
C TRP A 201 8.77 -5.65 2.96
N GLY A 202 8.68 -6.96 2.78
CA GLY A 202 9.31 -7.70 1.69
C GLY A 202 8.61 -7.51 0.34
N SER A 203 9.13 -8.14 -0.70
CA SER A 203 8.59 -8.04 -2.06
C SER A 203 7.77 -9.27 -2.45
N TYR A 204 6.48 -9.06 -2.70
CA TYR A 204 5.61 -10.09 -3.28
C TYR A 204 6.06 -10.57 -4.65
N GLU A 205 6.59 -9.65 -5.46
CA GLU A 205 7.12 -9.94 -6.78
C GLU A 205 8.30 -10.91 -6.66
N ARG A 206 9.21 -10.65 -5.71
CA ARG A 206 10.32 -11.56 -5.40
C ARG A 206 9.84 -12.90 -4.84
N SER A 207 8.83 -12.91 -3.96
CA SER A 207 8.20 -14.16 -3.50
C SER A 207 7.63 -14.97 -4.66
N MET A 208 6.93 -14.33 -5.61
CA MET A 208 6.37 -14.99 -6.80
C MET A 208 7.46 -15.52 -7.74
N GLU A 209 8.52 -14.74 -8.00
CA GLU A 209 9.69 -15.19 -8.77
C GLU A 209 10.31 -16.47 -8.22
N ILE A 210 10.44 -16.58 -6.89
CA ILE A 210 11.04 -17.75 -6.23
C ILE A 210 10.06 -18.93 -6.18
N MET A 211 8.76 -18.66 -6.02
CA MET A 211 7.72 -19.68 -5.91
C MET A 211 7.26 -20.27 -7.25
N ARG A 212 7.43 -19.56 -8.36
CA ARG A 212 6.96 -19.98 -9.71
C ARG A 212 7.41 -21.41 -10.07
N ASP A 213 8.68 -21.74 -9.77
CA ASP A 213 9.31 -23.03 -10.11
C ASP A 213 9.00 -24.12 -9.05
N ARG A 214 8.21 -23.78 -8.03
CA ARG A 214 7.90 -24.60 -6.84
C ARG A 214 6.41 -24.93 -6.70
N VAL A 215 5.56 -24.44 -7.62
CA VAL A 215 4.10 -24.68 -7.67
C VAL A 215 3.68 -26.15 -7.79
N ARG A 216 4.60 -27.10 -7.89
CA ARG A 216 4.31 -28.54 -7.66
C ARG A 216 3.77 -28.80 -6.25
N TRP A 217 4.13 -28.00 -5.26
CA TRP A 217 3.71 -28.18 -3.86
C TRP A 217 2.38 -27.45 -3.56
N PRO A 218 1.38 -28.10 -2.92
CA PRO A 218 0.07 -27.50 -2.68
C PRO A 218 0.11 -26.20 -1.85
N HIS A 219 0.97 -26.15 -0.82
CA HIS A 219 1.11 -24.97 0.03
C HIS A 219 1.72 -23.77 -0.73
N VAL A 220 2.63 -24.02 -1.69
CA VAL A 220 3.16 -22.98 -2.58
C VAL A 220 2.08 -22.47 -3.54
N ARG A 221 1.28 -23.37 -4.15
CA ARG A 221 0.15 -22.94 -5.01
C ARG A 221 -0.83 -22.06 -4.26
N ARG A 222 -1.11 -22.39 -2.98
CA ARG A 222 -1.94 -21.56 -2.11
C ARG A 222 -1.33 -20.17 -1.91
N MET A 223 -0.07 -20.06 -1.50
CA MET A 223 0.58 -18.75 -1.33
C MET A 223 0.57 -17.91 -2.62
N VAL A 224 0.83 -18.54 -3.78
CA VAL A 224 0.76 -17.89 -5.10
C VAL A 224 -0.67 -17.36 -5.38
N SER A 225 -1.69 -18.22 -5.24
CA SER A 225 -3.10 -17.85 -5.46
C SER A 225 -3.60 -16.79 -4.48
N ASP A 226 -3.15 -16.82 -3.23
CA ASP A 226 -3.48 -15.83 -2.20
C ASP A 226 -2.82 -14.48 -2.52
N ILE A 227 -1.59 -14.44 -3.07
CA ILE A 227 -0.94 -13.21 -3.57
C ILE A 227 -1.71 -12.63 -4.76
N GLU A 228 -2.04 -13.44 -5.77
CA GLU A 228 -2.77 -13.02 -6.97
C GLU A 228 -4.15 -12.46 -6.61
N SER A 229 -4.88 -13.15 -5.71
CA SER A 229 -6.17 -12.71 -5.19
C SER A 229 -6.06 -11.39 -4.44
N ASN A 230 -5.04 -11.22 -3.60
CA ASN A 230 -4.77 -9.98 -2.87
C ASN A 230 -4.46 -8.80 -3.82
N VAL A 231 -3.65 -9.03 -4.86
CA VAL A 231 -3.35 -8.01 -5.88
C VAL A 231 -4.62 -7.64 -6.67
N MET A 232 -5.41 -8.63 -7.09
CA MET A 232 -6.67 -8.37 -7.80
C MET A 232 -7.65 -7.56 -6.95
N GLN A 233 -7.83 -7.91 -5.67
CA GLN A 233 -8.69 -7.16 -4.74
C GLN A 233 -8.18 -5.73 -4.49
N ALA A 234 -6.86 -5.52 -4.41
CA ALA A 234 -6.26 -4.18 -4.28
C ALA A 234 -6.57 -3.31 -5.51
N THR A 235 -6.39 -3.85 -6.71
CA THR A 235 -6.70 -3.18 -7.98
C THR A 235 -8.21 -2.90 -8.10
N MET A 236 -9.08 -3.86 -7.77
CA MET A 236 -10.53 -3.63 -7.73
C MET A 236 -10.93 -2.56 -6.70
N LYS A 237 -10.18 -2.41 -5.60
CA LYS A 237 -10.42 -1.38 -4.59
C LYS A 237 -9.95 0.00 -5.01
N SER A 238 -8.84 0.11 -5.76
CA SER A 238 -8.35 1.40 -6.29
C SER A 238 -9.16 1.88 -7.51
N LEU A 239 -9.75 0.97 -8.28
CA LEU A 239 -10.64 1.29 -9.41
C LEU A 239 -12.06 1.68 -9.01
N LYS A 240 -12.49 1.46 -7.76
CA LYS A 240 -13.78 1.95 -7.27
C LYS A 240 -13.70 3.47 -7.08
N PRO A 241 -14.59 4.27 -7.71
CA PRO A 241 -14.68 5.69 -7.43
C PRO A 241 -14.93 5.91 -5.94
N GLN A 242 -14.15 6.79 -5.31
CA GLN A 242 -14.54 7.30 -4.00
C GLN A 242 -15.85 8.08 -4.17
N PRO A 243 -16.85 7.92 -3.29
CA PRO A 243 -18.04 8.76 -3.34
C PRO A 243 -17.59 10.21 -3.18
N LEU A 244 -17.99 11.07 -4.11
CA LEU A 244 -17.80 12.52 -3.96
C LEU A 244 -18.54 12.94 -2.68
N ALA A 245 -17.78 13.27 -1.63
CA ALA A 245 -18.32 13.86 -0.44
C ALA A 245 -18.92 15.22 -0.84
N ALA A 246 -20.24 15.29 -0.93
CA ALA A 246 -20.95 16.51 -1.23
C ALA A 246 -20.77 17.48 -0.06
N ALA A 247 -19.82 18.40 -0.21
CA ALA A 247 -19.67 19.54 0.69
C ALA A 247 -20.87 20.47 0.48
N LEU A 248 -21.74 20.50 1.49
CA LEU A 248 -22.87 21.41 1.68
C LEU A 248 -22.72 22.06 3.05
#